data_AF-A0A3D2VQM9-F1
#
_entry.id   AF-A0A3D2VQM9-F1
#
_cell.length_a   1.000
_cell.length_b   1.000
_cell.length_c   1.000
_cell.angle_alpha   90.00
_cell.angle_beta   90.00
_cell.angle_gamma   90.00
#
_symmetry.space_group_name_H-M   'P 1'
#
loop_
_entity.id
_entity.type
_entity.pdbx_description
1 polymer ?
#
loop_
_entity_poly.entity_id
_entity_poly.type
_entity_poly.pdbx_seq_one_letter_code
_entity_poly.pdbx_strand_id
1 'polypeptide(L)'
;MYIVQIAPECAPVAKVGGLGDVVFGLSRELEIRGNEVHIILPKYDCMRYDHIWGLQISTPDLWVPWYNGAVHCSVWFGFVHGRKCFFIEPHSQDNFFSRGHYYGFSDDVSRFAFFSKAALEFLLKDNRRPDIIHCHDWQTGLVPVLLYEQYAHAGLHAQRVCYTIHNFKHQGLTGEYVLWATGLTNISQYFNFDRLRDNFNHGAVNLMKGGIVYSNFVTTVSPTHAQEARFTDQGSGLNHTLEVHHGKFGGVLNGIDYDVWNPEVDPHIPARYGLDTLDQKYANKDALRDRLWLRKEFKPVSYTHL
;
A
#
# COMPACT_ATOMS: atom_id res chain seq x y z
N MET A 1 3.14 20.81 0.15
CA MET A 1 1.82 20.21 0.43
C MET A 1 1.92 19.37 1.68
N TYR A 2 0.79 19.10 2.33
CA TYR A 2 0.65 18.06 3.35
C TYR A 2 0.09 16.79 2.71
N ILE A 3 0.86 15.69 2.75
CA ILE A 3 0.56 14.42 2.11
C ILE A 3 0.48 13.32 3.17
N VAL A 4 -0.55 12.48 3.10
CA VAL A 4 -0.68 11.30 3.95
C VAL A 4 -0.63 10.06 3.08
N GLN A 5 0.39 9.23 3.28
CA GLN A 5 0.46 7.88 2.74
C GLN A 5 -0.36 6.95 3.63
N ILE A 6 -1.34 6.25 3.07
CA ILE A 6 -2.05 5.16 3.75
C ILE A 6 -1.64 3.88 3.04
N ALA A 7 -0.95 3.02 3.76
CA ALA A 7 -0.36 1.82 3.21
C ALA A 7 -0.48 0.65 4.18
N PRO A 8 -0.36 -0.59 3.68
CA PRO A 8 -0.28 -1.75 4.56
C PRO A 8 1.19 -2.16 4.83
N GLU A 9 2.16 -1.61 4.08
CA GLU A 9 3.60 -1.81 4.29
C GLU A 9 4.37 -0.48 4.30
N CYS A 10 5.47 -0.44 5.05
CA CYS A 10 6.51 0.58 4.97
C CYS A 10 7.84 -0.04 5.40
N ALA A 11 8.86 0.03 4.54
CA ALA A 11 10.18 -0.46 4.88
C ALA A 11 10.83 0.42 5.98
N PRO A 12 11.67 -0.15 6.85
CA PRO A 12 11.88 -1.58 7.08
C PRO A 12 10.91 -2.20 8.11
N VAL A 13 9.95 -1.41 8.63
CA VAL A 13 9.15 -1.79 9.81
C VAL A 13 8.07 -2.82 9.54
N ALA A 14 7.44 -2.76 8.37
CA ALA A 14 6.46 -3.73 7.88
C ALA A 14 6.71 -3.91 6.39
N LYS A 15 7.33 -5.02 5.98
CA LYS A 15 7.72 -5.26 4.58
C LYS A 15 7.57 -6.74 4.24
N VAL A 16 6.83 -7.02 3.17
CA VAL A 16 6.71 -8.34 2.55
C VAL A 16 7.20 -8.30 1.11
N GLY A 17 6.84 -7.26 0.36
CA GLY A 17 7.22 -7.08 -1.03
C GLY A 17 7.89 -5.72 -1.30
N GLY A 18 7.82 -5.28 -2.56
CA GLY A 18 8.37 -3.99 -2.99
C GLY A 18 7.52 -2.79 -2.57
N LEU A 19 6.26 -2.98 -2.15
CA LEU A 19 5.36 -1.89 -1.74
C LEU A 19 5.97 -1.07 -0.60
N GLY A 20 6.50 -1.75 0.43
CA GLY A 20 7.10 -1.08 1.57
C GLY A 20 8.30 -0.20 1.21
N ASP A 21 9.10 -0.61 0.22
CA ASP A 21 10.23 0.20 -0.27
C ASP A 21 9.74 1.44 -1.02
N VAL A 22 8.68 1.30 -1.84
CA VAL A 22 8.09 2.44 -2.56
C VAL A 22 7.51 3.46 -1.59
N VAL A 23 6.74 3.03 -0.58
CA VAL A 23 6.15 3.95 0.41
C VAL A 23 7.24 4.71 1.15
N PHE A 24 8.29 4.02 1.60
CA PHE A 24 9.40 4.65 2.31
C PHE A 24 10.18 5.63 1.43
N GLY A 25 10.64 5.17 0.26
CA GLY A 25 11.46 5.96 -0.67
C GLY A 25 10.69 7.15 -1.25
N LEU A 26 9.44 6.96 -1.67
CA LEU A 26 8.60 8.05 -2.18
C LEU A 26 8.34 9.10 -1.10
N SER A 27 8.08 8.68 0.14
CA SER A 27 7.89 9.61 1.26
C SER A 27 9.15 10.42 1.53
N ARG A 28 10.33 9.77 1.51
CA ARG A 28 11.62 10.44 1.63
C ARG A 28 11.80 11.52 0.56
N GLU A 29 11.59 11.18 -0.70
CA GLU A 29 11.76 12.10 -1.83
C GLU A 29 10.76 13.27 -1.80
N LEU A 30 9.51 13.01 -1.42
CA LEU A 30 8.50 14.06 -1.27
C LEU A 30 8.87 15.06 -0.16
N GLU A 31 9.40 14.57 0.96
CA GLU A 31 9.87 15.43 2.06
C GLU A 31 11.11 16.24 1.67
N ILE A 32 12.08 15.65 0.94
CA ILE A 32 13.25 16.37 0.41
C ILE A 32 12.81 17.54 -0.48
N ARG A 33 11.70 17.38 -1.21
CA ARG A 33 11.09 18.43 -2.03
C ARG A 33 10.24 19.44 -1.24
N GLY A 34 10.29 19.41 0.09
CA GLY A 34 9.65 20.38 0.98
C GLY A 34 8.20 20.09 1.32
N ASN A 35 7.72 18.86 1.10
CA ASN A 35 6.38 18.46 1.54
C ASN A 35 6.38 17.92 2.97
N GLU A 36 5.29 18.13 3.70
CA GLU A 36 5.05 17.40 4.95
C GLU A 36 4.42 16.06 4.59
N VAL A 37 5.05 14.96 4.99
CA VAL A 37 4.56 13.61 4.70
C VAL A 37 4.35 12.84 5.99
N HIS A 38 3.18 12.23 6.14
CA HIS A 38 2.88 11.28 7.21
C HIS A 38 2.52 9.93 6.60
N ILE A 39 2.93 8.85 7.26
CA ILE A 39 2.63 7.49 6.84
C ILE A 39 1.71 6.87 7.89
N ILE A 40 0.55 6.34 7.49
CA ILE A 40 -0.38 5.61 8.36
C ILE A 40 -0.33 4.13 7.99
N LEU A 41 -0.11 3.30 9.00
CA LEU A 41 0.01 1.85 8.90
C LEU A 41 -0.89 1.16 9.94
N PRO A 42 -1.30 -0.09 9.73
CA PRO A 42 -1.77 -0.93 10.82
C PRO A 42 -0.64 -1.20 11.81
N LYS A 43 -0.94 -1.26 13.11
CA LYS A 43 0.04 -1.70 14.12
C LYS A 43 0.06 -3.23 14.19
N TYR A 44 0.88 -3.87 13.35
CA TYR A 44 1.03 -5.33 13.40
C TYR A 44 1.86 -5.78 14.62
N ASP A 45 1.54 -6.93 15.20
CA ASP A 45 2.34 -7.51 16.29
C ASP A 45 3.75 -7.97 15.85
N CYS A 46 3.92 -8.29 14.56
CA CYS A 46 5.17 -8.80 13.99
C CYS A 46 6.03 -7.74 13.28
N MET A 47 5.75 -6.45 13.47
CA MET A 47 6.58 -5.37 12.91
C MET A 47 8.00 -5.38 13.50
N ARG A 48 8.94 -4.81 12.76
CA ARG A 48 10.29 -4.53 13.26
C ARG A 48 10.30 -3.28 14.14
N TYR A 49 9.81 -3.43 15.37
CA TYR A 49 9.74 -2.37 16.37
C TYR A 49 11.11 -1.76 16.72
N ASP A 50 12.20 -2.50 16.52
CA ASP A 50 13.59 -2.05 16.65
C ASP A 50 13.96 -0.92 15.67
N HIS A 51 13.15 -0.70 14.63
CA HIS A 51 13.32 0.39 13.66
C HIS A 51 12.34 1.56 13.86
N ILE A 52 11.67 1.62 15.00
CA ILE A 52 10.75 2.72 15.33
C ILE A 52 11.30 3.49 16.52
N TRP A 53 11.64 4.76 16.30
CA TRP A 53 12.15 5.65 17.33
C TRP A 53 11.03 6.50 17.93
N GLY A 54 11.04 6.64 19.26
CA GLY A 54 10.10 7.49 19.98
C GLY A 54 8.64 7.02 19.87
N LEU A 55 8.43 5.71 19.75
CA LEU A 55 7.09 5.14 19.67
C LEU A 55 6.29 5.45 20.96
N GLN A 56 5.21 6.20 20.80
CA GLN A 56 4.36 6.63 21.90
C GLN A 56 2.91 6.74 21.44
N ILE A 57 1.96 6.68 22.37
CA ILE A 57 0.55 6.88 22.03
C ILE A 57 0.32 8.36 21.73
N SER A 58 -0.18 8.67 20.52
CA SER A 58 -0.58 10.02 20.13
C SER A 58 -2.06 10.26 20.37
N THR A 59 -2.89 9.25 20.12
CA THR A 59 -4.35 9.34 20.27
C THR A 59 -4.84 8.09 20.98
N PRO A 60 -5.07 8.14 22.31
CA PRO A 60 -5.44 6.95 23.08
C PRO A 60 -6.88 6.49 22.84
N ASP A 61 -7.77 7.40 22.41
CA ASP A 61 -9.21 7.17 22.35
C ASP A 61 -9.79 7.49 20.96
N LEU A 62 -9.45 6.67 19.98
CA LEU A 62 -10.09 6.70 18.66
C LEU A 62 -11.20 5.65 18.59
N TRP A 63 -12.45 6.08 18.46
CA TRP A 63 -13.59 5.18 18.27
C TRP A 63 -13.98 5.11 16.80
N VAL A 64 -13.80 3.94 16.17
CA VAL A 64 -14.07 3.72 14.75
C VAL A 64 -15.43 3.05 14.59
N PRO A 65 -16.43 3.70 13.95
CA PRO A 65 -17.73 3.08 13.73
C PRO A 65 -17.60 1.82 12.88
N TRP A 66 -18.08 0.70 13.37
CA TRP A 66 -17.95 -0.60 12.71
C TRP A 66 -19.22 -1.43 12.92
N TYR A 67 -19.85 -1.84 11.82
CA TYR A 67 -21.22 -2.33 11.83
C TYR A 67 -22.18 -1.34 12.54
N ASN A 68 -22.96 -1.84 13.50
CA ASN A 68 -23.87 -1.02 14.32
C ASN A 68 -23.23 -0.55 15.65
N GLY A 69 -21.91 -0.70 15.78
CA GLY A 69 -21.16 -0.32 16.99
C GLY A 69 -19.92 0.49 16.65
N ALA A 70 -18.92 0.40 17.53
CA ALA A 70 -17.62 1.01 17.31
C ALA A 70 -16.51 0.14 17.92
N VAL A 71 -15.32 0.21 17.33
CA VAL A 71 -14.10 -0.41 17.85
C VAL A 71 -13.21 0.68 18.44
N HIS A 72 -12.79 0.50 19.68
CA HIS A 72 -11.80 1.36 20.31
C HIS A 72 -10.42 1.08 19.73
N CYS A 73 -9.66 2.14 19.45
CA CYS A 73 -8.33 2.06 18.89
C CYS A 73 -7.39 3.03 19.61
N SER A 74 -6.13 2.62 19.75
CA SER A 74 -5.01 3.52 20.04
C SER A 74 -4.28 3.85 18.75
N VAL A 75 -3.96 5.13 18.54
CA VAL A 75 -3.03 5.56 17.49
C VAL A 75 -1.69 5.85 18.14
N TRP A 76 -0.68 5.16 17.65
CA TRP A 76 0.71 5.34 18.05
C TRP A 76 1.42 6.22 17.04
N PHE A 77 2.37 7.01 17.51
CA PHE A 77 3.25 7.83 16.69
C PHE A 77 4.70 7.43 16.94
N GLY A 78 5.50 7.39 15.88
CA GLY A 78 6.94 7.18 15.97
C GLY A 78 7.64 7.58 14.68
N PHE A 79 8.97 7.60 14.71
CA PHE A 79 9.79 7.86 13.54
C PHE A 79 10.35 6.56 12.98
N VAL A 80 10.26 6.37 11.67
CA VAL A 80 10.92 5.27 10.95
C VAL A 80 11.99 5.87 10.08
N HIS A 81 13.26 5.78 10.52
CA HIS A 81 14.41 6.39 9.84
C HIS A 81 14.14 7.87 9.46
N GLY A 82 13.61 8.61 10.42
CA GLY A 82 13.26 10.04 10.26
C GLY A 82 11.94 10.32 9.53
N ARG A 83 11.19 9.31 9.07
CA ARG A 83 9.82 9.50 8.51
C ARG A 83 8.79 9.46 9.63
N LYS A 84 7.82 10.38 9.62
CA LYS A 84 6.74 10.42 10.60
C LYS A 84 5.69 9.33 10.31
N CYS A 85 5.57 8.36 11.20
CA CYS A 85 4.65 7.23 11.05
C CYS A 85 3.62 7.18 12.17
N PHE A 86 2.39 6.84 11.80
CA PHE A 86 1.28 6.57 12.70
C PHE A 86 0.84 5.11 12.55
N PHE A 87 0.61 4.43 13.66
CA PHE A 87 0.24 3.02 13.70
C PHE A 87 -1.09 2.86 14.43
N ILE A 88 -2.10 2.32 13.75
CA ILE A 88 -3.45 2.15 14.32
C ILE A 88 -3.54 0.75 14.93
N GLU A 89 -3.84 0.71 16.24
CA GLU A 89 -4.02 -0.50 17.03
C GLU A 89 -5.48 -0.65 17.44
N PRO A 90 -6.24 -1.57 16.84
CA PRO A 90 -7.61 -1.85 17.28
C PRO A 90 -7.66 -2.78 18.48
N HIS A 91 -8.52 -2.43 19.43
CA HIS A 91 -8.83 -3.22 20.62
C HIS A 91 -10.18 -3.92 20.42
N SER A 92 -10.15 -5.04 19.69
CA SER A 92 -11.32 -5.89 19.39
C SER A 92 -10.98 -7.38 19.57
N GLN A 93 -11.99 -8.20 19.83
CA GLN A 93 -11.88 -9.67 19.83
C GLN A 93 -11.58 -10.23 18.42
N ASP A 94 -11.85 -9.47 17.36
CA ASP A 94 -11.53 -9.86 15.97
C ASP A 94 -10.02 -9.96 15.69
N ASN A 95 -9.21 -9.40 16.59
CA ASN A 95 -7.75 -9.48 16.55
C ASN A 95 -7.17 -9.09 15.19
N PHE A 96 -7.53 -7.91 14.68
CA PHE A 96 -7.25 -7.51 13.29
C PHE A 96 -5.77 -7.56 12.91
N PHE A 97 -4.83 -7.19 13.79
CA PHE A 97 -3.41 -7.06 13.43
C PHE A 97 -2.43 -7.76 14.38
N SER A 98 -2.91 -8.51 15.38
CA SER A 98 -2.05 -9.29 16.29
C SER A 98 -2.10 -10.78 15.96
N ARG A 99 -1.56 -11.14 14.79
CA ARG A 99 -1.66 -12.50 14.22
C ARG A 99 -0.34 -13.12 13.77
N GLY A 100 0.79 -12.46 14.01
CA GLY A 100 2.12 -12.92 13.59
C GLY A 100 2.44 -12.74 12.09
N HIS A 101 1.47 -12.36 11.26
CA HIS A 101 1.66 -12.14 9.82
C HIS A 101 0.91 -10.89 9.32
N TYR A 102 1.44 -10.26 8.26
CA TYR A 102 0.84 -9.06 7.67
C TYR A 102 -0.44 -9.39 6.88
N TYR A 103 -0.42 -10.44 6.05
CA TYR A 103 -1.50 -10.87 5.16
C TYR A 103 -1.57 -12.41 5.07
N GLY A 104 -2.56 -12.91 4.34
CA GLY A 104 -2.78 -14.33 4.05
C GLY A 104 -3.94 -14.94 4.82
N PHE A 105 -4.76 -14.13 5.48
CA PHE A 105 -5.90 -14.61 6.25
C PHE A 105 -7.19 -14.54 5.42
N SER A 106 -8.12 -15.44 5.69
CA SER A 106 -9.41 -15.52 4.98
C SER A 106 -10.27 -14.27 5.11
N ASP A 107 -10.04 -13.48 6.17
CA ASP A 107 -10.75 -12.24 6.50
C ASP A 107 -9.90 -10.98 6.24
N ASP A 108 -8.81 -11.07 5.45
CA ASP A 108 -7.97 -9.90 5.13
C ASP A 108 -8.77 -8.71 4.61
N VAL A 109 -9.79 -8.98 3.79
CA VAL A 109 -10.67 -7.93 3.28
C VAL A 109 -11.36 -7.17 4.41
N SER A 110 -11.87 -7.85 5.43
CA SER A 110 -12.44 -7.20 6.64
C SER A 110 -11.38 -6.39 7.38
N ARG A 111 -10.17 -6.96 7.56
CA ARG A 111 -9.06 -6.31 8.27
C ARG A 111 -8.67 -4.99 7.62
N PHE A 112 -8.53 -4.97 6.30
CA PHE A 112 -8.11 -3.79 5.56
C PHE A 112 -9.25 -2.81 5.26
N ALA A 113 -10.50 -3.28 5.19
CA ALA A 113 -11.68 -2.40 5.22
C ALA A 113 -11.78 -1.64 6.55
N PHE A 114 -11.54 -2.34 7.68
CA PHE A 114 -11.48 -1.72 9.00
C PHE A 114 -10.36 -0.67 9.06
N PHE A 115 -9.15 -1.03 8.65
CA PHE A 115 -8.02 -0.11 8.64
C PHE A 115 -8.26 1.13 7.75
N SER A 116 -8.82 0.95 6.55
CA SER A 116 -9.19 2.05 5.66
C SER A 116 -10.12 3.04 6.35
N LYS A 117 -11.13 2.53 7.08
CA LYS A 117 -12.05 3.36 7.84
C LYS A 117 -11.38 4.02 9.04
N ALA A 118 -10.58 3.28 9.80
CA ALA A 118 -9.88 3.78 10.97
C ALA A 118 -8.89 4.92 10.62
N ALA A 119 -8.21 4.81 9.47
CA ALA A 119 -7.31 5.86 9.00
C ALA A 119 -8.05 7.17 8.69
N LEU A 120 -9.22 7.11 8.05
CA LEU A 120 -10.06 8.29 7.81
C LEU A 120 -10.66 8.86 9.10
N GLU A 121 -11.11 8.00 10.02
CA GLU A 121 -11.59 8.43 11.34
C GLU A 121 -10.48 9.15 12.12
N PHE A 122 -9.26 8.61 12.09
CA PHE A 122 -8.09 9.26 12.69
C PHE A 122 -7.83 10.63 12.06
N LEU A 123 -7.80 10.73 10.72
CA LEU A 123 -7.61 12.02 10.04
C LEU A 123 -8.70 13.04 10.44
N LEU A 124 -9.95 12.60 10.50
CA LEU A 124 -11.07 13.46 10.88
C LEU A 124 -10.93 13.96 12.32
N LYS A 125 -10.79 13.03 13.28
CA LYS A 125 -10.82 13.29 14.73
C LYS A 125 -9.58 14.01 15.25
N ASP A 126 -8.41 13.70 14.69
CA ASP A 126 -7.15 14.39 15.02
C ASP A 126 -7.01 15.73 14.27
N ASN A 127 -8.06 16.16 13.57
CA ASN A 127 -8.11 17.38 12.76
C ASN A 127 -6.98 17.49 11.72
N ARG A 128 -6.52 16.35 11.18
CA ARG A 128 -5.55 16.31 10.09
C ARG A 128 -6.27 16.57 8.78
N ARG A 129 -5.79 17.56 8.02
CA ARG A 129 -6.37 17.95 6.73
C ARG A 129 -5.29 17.90 5.64
N PRO A 130 -4.88 16.70 5.19
CA PRO A 130 -3.92 16.60 4.10
C PRO A 130 -4.49 17.17 2.82
N ASP A 131 -3.62 17.74 1.98
CA ASP A 131 -3.98 18.09 0.61
C ASP A 131 -4.23 16.81 -0.20
N ILE A 132 -3.34 15.82 -0.02
CA ILE A 132 -3.35 14.54 -0.73
C ILE A 132 -3.39 13.37 0.27
N ILE A 133 -4.34 12.46 0.08
CA ILE A 133 -4.32 11.12 0.66
C ILE A 133 -3.83 10.17 -0.44
N HIS A 134 -2.69 9.55 -0.25
CA HIS A 134 -2.11 8.62 -1.22
C HIS A 134 -2.26 7.19 -0.70
N CYS A 135 -3.08 6.42 -1.41
CA CYS A 135 -3.47 5.05 -1.06
C CYS A 135 -2.66 4.05 -1.89
N HIS A 136 -2.27 2.92 -1.29
CA HIS A 136 -1.51 1.85 -1.95
C HIS A 136 -2.24 0.51 -1.90
N ASP A 137 -2.43 -0.07 -3.09
CA ASP A 137 -3.04 -1.39 -3.34
C ASP A 137 -4.45 -1.60 -2.74
N TRP A 138 -5.01 -2.78 -3.04
CA TRP A 138 -6.38 -3.13 -2.70
C TRP A 138 -6.71 -2.98 -1.21
N GLN A 139 -5.72 -3.14 -0.32
CA GLN A 139 -5.86 -2.96 1.13
C GLN A 139 -6.37 -1.56 1.50
N THR A 140 -6.10 -0.56 0.67
CA THR A 140 -6.53 0.83 0.89
C THR A 140 -7.46 1.33 -0.21
N GLY A 141 -7.88 0.46 -1.13
CA GLY A 141 -8.81 0.79 -2.21
C GLY A 141 -10.18 1.27 -1.74
N LEU A 142 -10.56 0.96 -0.48
CA LEU A 142 -11.81 1.43 0.12
C LEU A 142 -11.71 2.86 0.69
N VAL A 143 -10.51 3.38 0.95
CA VAL A 143 -10.29 4.75 1.44
C VAL A 143 -10.96 5.81 0.55
N PRO A 144 -10.72 5.89 -0.77
CA PRO A 144 -11.36 6.90 -1.61
C PRO A 144 -12.90 6.78 -1.62
N VAL A 145 -13.43 5.55 -1.55
CA VAL A 145 -14.88 5.32 -1.49
C VAL A 145 -15.45 5.95 -0.22
N LEU A 146 -14.87 5.61 0.94
CA LEU A 146 -15.30 6.14 2.23
C LEU A 146 -15.10 7.65 2.32
N LEU A 147 -13.99 8.17 1.79
CA LEU A 147 -13.71 9.59 1.77
C LEU A 147 -14.86 10.34 1.10
N TYR A 148 -15.22 9.97 -0.13
CA TYR A 148 -16.21 10.73 -0.88
C TYR A 148 -17.65 10.46 -0.47
N GLU A 149 -17.96 9.26 0.05
CA GLU A 149 -19.34 8.89 0.42
C GLU A 149 -19.69 9.21 1.87
N GLN A 150 -18.70 9.37 2.76
CA GLN A 150 -18.94 9.62 4.19
C GLN A 150 -18.13 10.80 4.71
N TYR A 151 -16.80 10.75 4.62
CA TYR A 151 -15.94 11.67 5.37
C TYR A 151 -15.85 13.07 4.76
N ALA A 152 -16.09 13.21 3.45
CA ALA A 152 -16.18 14.50 2.78
C ALA A 152 -17.28 15.34 3.42
N HIS A 153 -18.46 14.75 3.64
CA HIS A 153 -19.58 15.39 4.33
C HIS A 153 -19.33 15.65 5.82
N ALA A 154 -18.38 14.94 6.43
CA ALA A 154 -18.02 15.07 7.84
C ALA A 154 -16.88 16.08 8.12
N GLY A 155 -16.24 16.63 7.08
CA GLY A 155 -15.17 17.64 7.24
C GLY A 155 -13.90 17.39 6.43
N LEU A 156 -13.82 16.28 5.68
CA LEU A 156 -12.70 15.98 4.77
C LEU A 156 -13.04 16.26 3.28
N HIS A 157 -13.79 17.32 2.99
CA HIS A 157 -14.31 17.61 1.64
C HIS A 157 -13.26 18.13 0.65
N ALA A 158 -12.13 18.66 1.14
CA ALA A 158 -11.13 19.31 0.29
C ALA A 158 -10.02 18.36 -0.18
N GLN A 159 -9.87 17.21 0.49
CA GLN A 159 -8.82 16.22 0.25
C GLN A 159 -8.94 15.63 -1.16
N ARG A 160 -7.79 15.41 -1.81
CA ARG A 160 -7.71 14.63 -3.06
C ARG A 160 -7.03 13.30 -2.81
N VAL A 161 -7.39 12.29 -3.60
CA VAL A 161 -6.85 10.93 -3.50
C VAL A 161 -6.02 10.58 -4.72
N CYS A 162 -4.78 10.17 -4.45
CA CYS A 162 -3.95 9.44 -5.40
C CYS A 162 -3.97 7.96 -5.01
N TYR A 163 -4.16 7.05 -5.95
CA TYR A 163 -4.22 5.62 -5.68
C TYR A 163 -3.22 4.85 -6.54
N THR A 164 -2.22 4.23 -5.92
CA THR A 164 -1.21 3.43 -6.63
C THR A 164 -1.51 1.96 -6.54
N ILE A 165 -1.55 1.30 -7.69
CA ILE A 165 -1.68 -0.15 -7.83
C ILE A 165 -0.29 -0.71 -8.17
N HIS A 166 0.25 -1.53 -7.29
CA HIS A 166 1.53 -2.23 -7.47
C HIS A 166 1.35 -3.60 -8.10
N ASN A 167 0.18 -4.24 -7.93
CA ASN A 167 -0.11 -5.54 -8.51
C ASN A 167 -1.62 -5.75 -8.73
N PHE A 168 -2.04 -5.96 -9.98
CA PHE A 168 -3.44 -6.19 -10.35
C PHE A 168 -3.99 -7.58 -9.98
N LYS A 169 -3.15 -8.54 -9.59
CA LYS A 169 -3.58 -9.91 -9.30
C LYS A 169 -4.42 -10.02 -8.03
N HIS A 170 -4.12 -9.21 -7.02
CA HIS A 170 -4.83 -9.23 -5.73
C HIS A 170 -5.71 -7.97 -5.62
N GLN A 171 -7.03 -8.15 -5.70
CA GLN A 171 -7.97 -7.04 -5.88
C GLN A 171 -8.92 -6.80 -4.69
N GLY A 172 -8.82 -7.62 -3.64
CA GLY A 172 -9.71 -7.52 -2.48
C GLY A 172 -11.16 -7.86 -2.83
N LEU A 173 -11.40 -8.93 -3.59
CA LEU A 173 -12.74 -9.41 -3.92
C LEU A 173 -13.46 -9.90 -2.66
N THR A 174 -14.70 -9.47 -2.46
CA THR A 174 -15.48 -9.81 -1.27
C THR A 174 -16.99 -9.67 -1.51
N GLY A 175 -17.81 -10.07 -0.54
CA GLY A 175 -19.26 -9.85 -0.56
C GLY A 175 -19.66 -8.47 -0.06
N GLU A 176 -20.96 -8.19 -0.01
CA GLU A 176 -21.49 -6.89 0.44
C GLU A 176 -21.24 -6.57 1.92
N TYR A 177 -20.86 -7.56 2.75
CA TYR A 177 -20.73 -7.40 4.20
C TYR A 177 -19.76 -6.28 4.60
N VAL A 178 -18.72 -5.99 3.80
CA VAL A 178 -17.77 -4.90 4.07
C VAL A 178 -18.43 -3.53 3.93
N LEU A 179 -19.44 -3.39 3.07
CA LEU A 179 -20.20 -2.15 2.90
C LEU A 179 -21.01 -1.89 4.17
N TRP A 180 -21.72 -2.91 4.66
CA TRP A 180 -22.45 -2.82 5.92
C TRP A 180 -21.51 -2.56 7.12
N ALA A 181 -20.38 -3.27 7.20
CA ALA A 181 -19.37 -3.08 8.25
C ALA A 181 -18.84 -1.65 8.31
N THR A 182 -18.66 -1.03 7.14
CA THR A 182 -18.16 0.34 7.03
C THR A 182 -19.26 1.40 7.05
N GLY A 183 -20.53 1.04 7.22
CA GLY A 183 -21.65 1.98 7.27
C GLY A 183 -22.08 2.53 5.90
N LEU A 184 -21.63 1.91 4.81
CA LEU A 184 -22.12 2.14 3.45
C LEU A 184 -23.44 1.38 3.25
N THR A 185 -24.49 1.82 3.93
CA THR A 185 -25.74 1.06 4.12
C THR A 185 -26.63 0.98 2.90
N ASN A 186 -26.49 1.88 1.92
CA ASN A 186 -27.19 1.79 0.64
C ASN A 186 -26.50 0.79 -0.31
N ILE A 187 -26.55 -0.50 0.02
CA ILE A 187 -25.76 -1.55 -0.65
C ILE A 187 -25.96 -1.54 -2.17
N SER A 188 -27.20 -1.40 -2.65
CA SER A 188 -27.52 -1.42 -4.09
C SER A 188 -26.86 -0.28 -4.87
N GLN A 189 -26.63 0.87 -4.22
CA GLN A 189 -25.88 1.98 -4.80
C GLN A 189 -24.43 1.58 -5.04
N TYR A 190 -23.78 0.92 -4.08
CA TYR A 190 -22.35 0.57 -4.15
C TYR A 190 -22.09 -0.70 -4.97
N PHE A 191 -23.04 -1.63 -4.93
CA PHE A 191 -23.05 -2.88 -5.68
C PHE A 191 -23.49 -2.63 -7.14
N ASN A 192 -22.91 -1.61 -7.77
CA ASN A 192 -23.18 -1.19 -9.14
C ASN A 192 -21.92 -1.39 -10.00
N PHE A 193 -22.12 -1.73 -11.28
CA PHE A 193 -21.04 -1.93 -12.25
C PHE A 193 -20.18 -0.66 -12.44
N ASP A 194 -20.76 0.53 -12.33
CA ASP A 194 -20.02 1.79 -12.41
C ASP A 194 -19.33 2.17 -11.08
N ARG A 195 -19.46 1.32 -10.05
CA ARG A 195 -18.91 1.53 -8.71
C ARG A 195 -18.07 0.32 -8.28
N LEU A 196 -18.44 -0.39 -7.21
CA LEU A 196 -17.57 -1.41 -6.62
C LEU A 196 -17.85 -2.82 -7.14
N ARG A 197 -18.96 -3.08 -7.84
CA ARG A 197 -19.28 -4.45 -8.29
C ARG A 197 -18.22 -4.97 -9.25
N ASP A 198 -17.76 -6.20 -9.04
CA ASP A 198 -16.72 -6.80 -9.88
C ASP A 198 -17.21 -7.00 -11.33
N ASN A 199 -16.27 -6.95 -12.28
CA ASN A 199 -16.56 -7.06 -13.72
C ASN A 199 -16.95 -8.49 -14.15
N PHE A 200 -16.52 -9.52 -13.40
CA PHE A 200 -16.75 -10.93 -13.75
C PHE A 200 -17.59 -11.64 -12.70
N ASN A 201 -17.26 -11.45 -11.42
CA ASN A 201 -18.02 -11.98 -10.32
C ASN A 201 -19.13 -11.02 -9.92
N HIS A 202 -20.27 -11.19 -10.58
CA HIS A 202 -21.48 -10.39 -10.34
C HIS A 202 -22.00 -10.41 -8.91
N GLY A 203 -21.57 -11.36 -8.07
CA GLY A 203 -21.90 -11.47 -6.65
C GLY A 203 -20.85 -10.86 -5.70
N ALA A 204 -19.81 -10.22 -6.24
CA ALA A 204 -18.72 -9.65 -5.46
C ALA A 204 -18.58 -8.14 -5.66
N VAL A 205 -18.06 -7.48 -4.63
CA VAL A 205 -17.45 -6.15 -4.69
C VAL A 205 -15.93 -6.29 -4.78
N ASN A 206 -15.32 -5.34 -5.47
CA ASN A 206 -13.90 -5.29 -5.77
C ASN A 206 -13.32 -3.98 -5.21
N LEU A 207 -12.52 -4.09 -4.14
CA LEU A 207 -11.99 -2.92 -3.45
C LEU A 207 -10.98 -2.15 -4.32
N MET A 208 -10.18 -2.84 -5.13
CA MET A 208 -9.28 -2.18 -6.08
C MET A 208 -10.06 -1.39 -7.14
N LYS A 209 -11.16 -1.94 -7.66
CA LYS A 209 -12.08 -1.24 -8.56
C LYS A 209 -12.63 0.03 -7.90
N GLY A 210 -13.08 -0.07 -6.65
CA GLY A 210 -13.50 1.09 -5.85
C GLY A 210 -12.41 2.17 -5.79
N GLY A 211 -11.16 1.76 -5.56
CA GLY A 211 -10.00 2.64 -5.61
C GLY A 211 -9.87 3.39 -6.93
N ILE A 212 -10.00 2.69 -8.06
CA ILE A 212 -9.92 3.27 -9.41
C ILE A 212 -11.05 4.27 -9.67
N VAL A 213 -12.29 3.85 -9.35
CA VAL A 213 -13.49 4.64 -9.65
C VAL A 213 -13.51 5.94 -8.86
N TYR A 214 -13.18 5.92 -7.56
CA TYR A 214 -13.37 7.07 -6.67
C TYR A 214 -12.15 7.98 -6.55
N SER A 215 -10.94 7.51 -6.86
CA SER A 215 -9.73 8.35 -6.73
C SER A 215 -9.68 9.47 -7.77
N ASN A 216 -8.99 10.57 -7.44
CA ASN A 216 -8.78 11.67 -8.39
C ASN A 216 -7.72 11.33 -9.43
N PHE A 217 -6.70 10.58 -9.02
CA PHE A 217 -5.68 10.04 -9.92
C PHE A 217 -5.29 8.63 -9.49
N VAL A 218 -5.03 7.78 -10.48
CA VAL A 218 -4.64 6.38 -10.29
C VAL A 218 -3.28 6.20 -10.94
N THR A 219 -2.34 5.60 -10.23
CA THR A 219 -1.02 5.28 -10.77
C THR A 219 -0.70 3.81 -10.71
N THR A 220 0.25 3.39 -11.54
CA THR A 220 0.93 2.11 -11.40
C THR A 220 2.43 2.26 -11.65
N VAL A 221 3.19 1.19 -11.42
CA VAL A 221 4.64 1.21 -11.19
C VAL A 221 5.51 1.51 -12.42
N SER A 222 4.92 1.61 -13.61
CA SER A 222 5.60 2.13 -14.81
C SER A 222 4.63 2.45 -15.95
N PRO A 223 5.02 3.29 -16.93
CA PRO A 223 4.23 3.52 -18.15
C PRO A 223 3.92 2.24 -18.92
N THR A 224 4.89 1.32 -19.01
CA THR A 224 4.71 0.01 -19.66
C THR A 224 3.67 -0.82 -18.92
N HIS A 225 3.75 -0.88 -17.59
CA HIS A 225 2.78 -1.61 -16.78
C HIS A 225 1.38 -1.01 -16.89
N ALA A 226 1.25 0.31 -17.04
CA ALA A 226 -0.03 0.97 -17.29
C ALA A 226 -0.64 0.57 -18.65
N GLN A 227 0.20 0.43 -19.69
CA GLN A 227 -0.22 -0.06 -21.00
C GLN A 227 -0.65 -1.53 -20.92
N GLU A 228 0.16 -2.37 -20.29
CA GLU A 228 -0.14 -3.80 -20.09
C GLU A 228 -1.43 -4.00 -19.31
N ALA A 229 -1.61 -3.29 -18.19
CA ALA A 229 -2.82 -3.37 -17.38
C ALA A 229 -4.11 -2.95 -18.14
N ARG A 230 -4.00 -2.07 -19.14
CA ARG A 230 -5.14 -1.66 -19.98
C ARG A 230 -5.41 -2.63 -21.11
N PHE A 231 -4.37 -3.08 -21.80
CA PHE A 231 -4.50 -3.72 -23.12
C PHE A 231 -4.17 -5.21 -23.14
N THR A 232 -3.71 -5.79 -22.03
CA THR A 232 -3.42 -7.23 -21.92
C THR A 232 -4.10 -7.88 -20.72
N ASP A 233 -3.95 -9.19 -20.58
CA ASP A 233 -4.42 -9.97 -19.44
C ASP A 233 -3.81 -9.55 -18.09
N GLN A 234 -2.74 -8.75 -18.09
CA GLN A 234 -2.13 -8.24 -16.87
C GLN A 234 -3.05 -7.32 -16.06
N GLY A 235 -4.07 -6.73 -16.68
CA GLY A 235 -5.13 -5.98 -15.99
C GLY A 235 -5.99 -6.83 -15.06
N SER A 236 -5.87 -8.16 -15.14
CA SER A 236 -6.59 -9.13 -14.30
C SER A 236 -8.10 -8.85 -14.26
N GLY A 237 -8.65 -8.41 -15.38
CA GLY A 237 -10.08 -8.11 -15.52
C GLY A 237 -10.49 -6.65 -15.24
N LEU A 238 -9.59 -5.80 -14.76
CA LEU A 238 -9.86 -4.38 -14.56
C LEU A 238 -9.65 -3.52 -15.82
N ASN A 239 -9.25 -4.15 -16.95
CA ASN A 239 -9.01 -3.49 -18.23
C ASN A 239 -10.09 -2.49 -18.64
N HIS A 240 -11.36 -2.93 -18.63
CA HIS A 240 -12.48 -2.07 -18.99
C HIS A 240 -12.63 -0.88 -18.02
N THR A 241 -12.51 -1.12 -16.72
CA THR A 241 -12.56 -0.06 -15.70
C THR A 241 -11.43 0.95 -15.89
N LEU A 242 -10.21 0.47 -16.16
CA LEU A 242 -9.06 1.34 -16.43
C LEU A 242 -9.25 2.14 -17.71
N GLU A 243 -9.88 1.56 -18.74
CA GLU A 243 -10.18 2.27 -19.99
C GLU A 243 -11.21 3.38 -19.79
N VAL A 244 -12.30 3.10 -19.07
CA VAL A 244 -13.31 4.12 -18.71
C VAL A 244 -12.67 5.27 -17.94
N HIS A 245 -11.68 5.00 -17.10
CA HIS A 245 -10.98 5.98 -16.27
C HIS A 245 -9.59 6.39 -16.80
N HIS A 246 -9.28 6.15 -18.08
CA HIS A 246 -7.93 6.36 -18.62
C HIS A 246 -7.41 7.79 -18.45
N GLY A 247 -8.30 8.80 -18.49
CA GLY A 247 -7.93 10.21 -18.35
C GLY A 247 -7.33 10.56 -16.97
N LYS A 248 -7.52 9.70 -15.97
CA LYS A 248 -6.95 9.84 -14.63
C LYS A 248 -6.06 8.65 -14.23
N PHE A 249 -5.59 7.86 -15.20
CA PHE A 249 -4.74 6.69 -14.97
C PHE A 249 -3.41 6.82 -15.71
N GLY A 250 -2.29 6.63 -15.01
CA GLY A 250 -0.96 6.75 -15.59
C GLY A 250 0.10 5.89 -14.92
N GLY A 251 1.19 5.60 -15.63
CA GLY A 251 2.34 4.90 -15.06
C GLY A 251 3.40 5.87 -14.54
N VAL A 252 3.84 5.67 -13.31
CA VAL A 252 4.96 6.40 -12.70
C VAL A 252 6.04 5.39 -12.38
N LEU A 253 7.20 5.54 -13.03
CA LEU A 253 8.31 4.61 -12.84
C LEU A 253 8.83 4.68 -11.40
N ASN A 254 8.87 3.54 -10.72
CA ASN A 254 9.47 3.46 -9.39
C ASN A 254 10.96 3.80 -9.42
N GLY A 255 11.41 4.58 -8.42
CA GLY A 255 12.83 4.77 -8.16
C GLY A 255 13.44 3.63 -7.36
N ILE A 256 14.76 3.69 -7.19
CA ILE A 256 15.51 2.84 -6.26
C ILE A 256 16.34 3.73 -5.32
N ASP A 257 16.53 3.30 -4.08
CA ASP A 257 17.39 4.01 -3.13
C ASP A 257 18.85 3.67 -3.40
N TYR A 258 19.61 4.61 -3.96
CA TYR A 258 21.03 4.44 -4.28
C TYR A 258 21.96 4.50 -3.06
N ASP A 259 21.47 4.90 -1.88
CA ASP A 259 22.27 4.77 -0.65
C ASP A 259 22.30 3.30 -0.18
N VAL A 260 21.28 2.52 -0.55
CA VAL A 260 21.14 1.11 -0.23
C VAL A 260 21.59 0.21 -1.38
N TRP A 261 21.11 0.51 -2.60
CA TRP A 261 21.31 -0.31 -3.79
C TRP A 261 22.38 0.31 -4.70
N ASN A 262 23.63 0.30 -4.23
CA ASN A 262 24.77 0.80 -5.00
C ASN A 262 25.95 -0.17 -4.95
N PRO A 263 26.29 -0.85 -6.06
CA PRO A 263 27.36 -1.83 -6.10
C PRO A 263 28.75 -1.25 -5.83
N GLU A 264 28.93 0.07 -5.89
CA GLU A 264 30.22 0.71 -5.59
C GLU A 264 30.52 0.75 -4.08
N VAL A 265 29.49 0.71 -3.25
CA VAL A 265 29.62 0.84 -1.78
C VAL A 265 28.96 -0.30 -1.00
N ASP A 266 28.16 -1.15 -1.65
CA ASP A 266 27.42 -2.23 -1.02
C ASP A 266 28.38 -3.20 -0.28
N PRO A 267 28.26 -3.34 1.06
CA PRO A 267 29.08 -4.26 1.83
C PRO A 267 28.60 -5.72 1.76
N HIS A 268 27.43 -5.98 1.17
CA HIS A 268 26.84 -7.32 1.09
C HIS A 268 27.25 -8.10 -0.16
N ILE A 269 27.82 -7.42 -1.16
CA ILE A 269 28.39 -8.10 -2.33
C ILE A 269 29.88 -8.41 -2.10
N PRO A 270 30.35 -9.59 -2.52
CA PRO A 270 31.76 -10.00 -2.37
C PRO A 270 32.79 -9.06 -2.99
N ALA A 271 32.44 -8.43 -4.11
CA ALA A 271 33.27 -7.48 -4.83
C ALA A 271 32.42 -6.27 -5.25
N ARG A 272 32.83 -5.09 -4.79
CA ARG A 272 32.23 -3.82 -5.22
C ARG A 272 32.64 -3.51 -6.66
N TYR A 273 31.76 -2.86 -7.41
CA TYR A 273 32.03 -2.52 -8.79
C TYR A 273 31.25 -1.28 -9.21
N GLY A 274 31.80 -0.53 -10.16
CA GLY A 274 31.20 0.64 -10.77
C GLY A 274 31.20 0.55 -12.29
N LEU A 275 30.87 1.66 -12.96
CA LEU A 275 30.80 1.73 -14.43
C LEU A 275 32.11 1.33 -15.11
N ASP A 276 33.25 1.72 -14.55
CA ASP A 276 34.59 1.45 -15.12
C ASP A 276 35.17 0.09 -14.67
N THR A 277 34.51 -0.60 -13.73
CA THR A 277 35.00 -1.84 -13.13
C THR A 277 33.98 -2.98 -13.21
N LEU A 278 33.14 -2.97 -14.24
CA LEU A 278 32.07 -3.96 -14.45
C LEU A 278 32.55 -5.42 -14.41
N ASP A 279 33.80 -5.69 -14.82
CA ASP A 279 34.38 -7.04 -14.74
C ASP A 279 34.47 -7.58 -13.31
N GLN A 280 34.55 -6.72 -12.29
CA GLN A 280 34.54 -7.16 -10.89
C GLN A 280 33.21 -7.82 -10.49
N LYS A 281 32.13 -7.58 -11.25
CA LYS A 281 30.84 -8.28 -11.10
C LYS A 281 30.97 -9.80 -11.30
N TYR A 282 31.97 -10.29 -12.04
CA TYR A 282 32.18 -11.73 -12.20
C TYR A 282 32.55 -12.42 -10.88
N ALA A 283 33.29 -11.75 -9.99
CA ALA A 283 33.58 -12.28 -8.66
C ALA A 283 32.30 -12.46 -7.82
N ASN A 284 31.33 -11.55 -7.93
CA ASN A 284 30.02 -11.69 -7.29
C ASN A 284 29.24 -12.89 -7.83
N LYS A 285 29.30 -13.11 -9.15
CA LYS A 285 28.66 -14.25 -9.80
C LYS A 285 29.25 -15.58 -9.35
N ASP A 286 30.58 -15.67 -9.26
CA ASP A 286 31.26 -16.89 -8.83
C ASP A 286 30.99 -17.18 -7.35
N ALA A 287 31.04 -16.16 -6.49
CA ALA A 287 30.67 -16.30 -5.09
C ALA A 287 29.20 -16.73 -4.90
N LEU A 288 28.27 -16.20 -5.70
CA LEU A 288 26.88 -16.64 -5.67
C LEU A 288 26.74 -18.11 -6.07
N ARG A 289 27.50 -18.57 -7.08
CA ARG A 289 27.51 -19.98 -7.48
C ARG A 289 28.07 -20.88 -6.42
N ASP A 290 29.17 -20.48 -5.80
CA ASP A 290 29.78 -21.23 -4.71
C ASP A 290 28.80 -21.34 -3.53
N ARG A 291 28.08 -20.26 -3.22
CA ARG A 291 27.06 -20.24 -2.17
C ARG A 291 25.84 -21.13 -2.47
N LEU A 292 25.45 -21.27 -3.73
CA LEU A 292 24.29 -22.05 -4.17
C LEU A 292 24.66 -23.42 -4.77
N TRP A 293 25.94 -23.81 -4.70
CA TRP A 293 26.50 -25.02 -5.32
C TRP A 293 26.14 -25.20 -6.80
N LEU A 294 26.13 -24.09 -7.54
CA LEU A 294 25.87 -24.08 -8.97
C LEU A 294 27.15 -24.33 -9.77
N ARG A 295 26.99 -24.92 -10.95
CA ARG A 295 28.11 -25.17 -11.87
C ARG A 295 28.77 -23.87 -12.32
N LYS A 296 30.11 -23.84 -12.33
CA LYS A 296 30.91 -22.72 -12.83
C LYS A 296 30.94 -22.74 -14.36
N GLU A 297 30.05 -21.98 -14.99
CA GLU A 297 29.99 -21.83 -16.46
C GLU A 297 29.92 -20.37 -16.91
N PHE A 298 30.33 -20.01 -18.12
CA PHE A 298 30.17 -18.62 -18.60
C PHE A 298 28.75 -18.34 -19.15
N LYS A 299 27.71 -18.62 -18.37
CA LYS A 299 26.29 -18.35 -18.69
C LYS A 299 25.62 -17.49 -17.62
N PRO A 300 24.56 -16.73 -17.94
CA PRO A 300 23.77 -16.05 -16.91
C PRO A 300 23.34 -17.01 -15.80
N VAL A 301 23.27 -16.53 -14.56
CA VAL A 301 22.62 -17.27 -13.48
C VAL A 301 21.13 -17.00 -13.64
N SER A 302 20.38 -17.96 -14.15
CA SER A 302 18.92 -17.87 -14.29
C SER A 302 18.24 -18.99 -13.51
N TYR A 303 17.13 -18.65 -12.84
CA TYR A 303 16.14 -19.62 -12.38
C TYR A 303 15.26 -19.98 -13.57
N THR A 304 15.70 -20.91 -14.41
CA THR A 304 14.87 -21.48 -15.46
C THR A 304 15.04 -22.99 -15.44
N HIS A 305 13.97 -23.68 -15.00
CA HIS A 305 13.74 -25.13 -14.93
C HIS A 305 14.32 -25.86 -13.70
N LEU A 306 13.46 -26.01 -12.69
CA LEU A 306 13.04 -27.33 -12.20
C LEU A 306 11.64 -27.60 -12.74
#